data_AF-A0A5N1L6S6-F1
#
_entry.id   AF-A0A5N1L6S6-F1
#
_cell.length_a   1.000
_cell.length_b   1.000
_cell.length_c   1.000
_cell.angle_alpha   90.00
_cell.angle_beta   90.00
_cell.angle_gamma   90.00
#
_symmetry.space_group_name_H-M   'P 1'
#
loop_
_entity.id
_entity.type
_entity.pdbx_description
1 polymer ?
#
loop_
_entity_poly.entity_id
_entity_poly.type
_entity_poly.pdbx_seq_one_letter_code
_entity_poly.pdbx_strand_id
1 'polypeptide(L)'
;MTTIHVLADSGQDLVKSHDSFPAEEDSEPPADELENHLRTLEVDEATIDYDRLDEAIEASMTVFDLGRRRQRTAMDSNLAPIVHQCIDVPPRVAAVPGMWHYLTLLRYPDFITSRWSQDDDLQEKFLGTQKDLYSNHLARLWWGAHLTYDEEADHYLATHRLFNKQRLVNYVLDSSFRRYRPAAIAFAEELWDESGKNITSIAKRFNNSLSTTQLEARSKDQIRDQLGKIRNYVESTN
;
A
#
# COMPACT_ATOMS: atom_id res chain seq x y z
N MET A 1 3.36 26.17 -2.48
CA MET A 1 2.44 25.71 -1.43
C MET A 1 1.25 25.05 -2.08
N THR A 2 1.06 23.77 -1.82
CA THR A 2 -0.02 22.94 -2.33
C THR A 2 -0.97 22.62 -1.19
N THR A 3 -2.26 22.82 -1.45
CA THR A 3 -3.33 22.49 -0.51
C THR A 3 -3.64 21.00 -0.58
N ILE A 4 -3.50 20.31 0.56
CA ILE A 4 -3.81 18.90 0.71
C ILE A 4 -5.05 18.76 1.59
N HIS A 5 -6.09 18.13 1.07
CA HIS A 5 -7.28 17.78 1.84
C HIS A 5 -7.00 16.58 2.75
N VAL A 6 -7.51 16.66 3.97
CA VAL A 6 -7.35 15.63 4.99
C VAL A 6 -8.67 15.49 5.74
N LEU A 7 -9.18 14.26 5.80
CA LEU A 7 -10.31 13.93 6.65
C LEU A 7 -9.87 13.97 8.13
N ALA A 8 -10.63 14.65 8.97
CA ALA A 8 -10.41 14.66 10.41
C ALA A 8 -10.88 13.35 11.06
N ASP A 9 -10.41 13.10 12.30
CA ASP A 9 -10.80 11.91 13.07
C ASP A 9 -12.32 11.80 13.24
N SER A 10 -13.03 12.93 13.35
CA SER A 10 -14.50 12.95 13.43
C SER A 10 -15.19 12.44 12.16
N GLY A 11 -14.60 12.66 10.98
CA GLY A 11 -15.09 12.08 9.73
C GLY A 11 -14.76 10.59 9.63
N GLN A 12 -13.61 10.16 10.17
CA GLN A 12 -13.31 8.74 10.29
C GLN A 12 -14.33 8.04 11.20
N ASP A 13 -14.66 8.64 12.34
CA ASP A 13 -15.60 8.06 13.30
C ASP A 13 -17.01 7.99 12.73
N LEU A 14 -17.42 8.99 11.92
CA LEU A 14 -18.67 8.95 11.16
C LEU A 14 -18.78 7.67 10.32
N VAL A 15 -17.75 7.35 9.52
CA VAL A 15 -17.72 6.13 8.69
C VAL A 15 -17.81 4.86 9.54
N LYS A 16 -17.06 4.78 10.65
CA LYS A 16 -17.08 3.59 11.53
C LYS A 16 -18.44 3.37 12.20
N SER A 17 -19.18 4.45 12.45
CA SER A 17 -20.52 4.42 13.04
C SER A 17 -21.64 4.41 12.01
N HIS A 18 -21.31 4.41 10.71
CA HIS A 18 -22.32 4.50 9.66
C HIS A 18 -23.06 3.17 9.56
N ASP A 19 -24.38 3.21 9.67
CA ASP A 19 -25.18 1.98 9.78
C ASP A 19 -25.18 1.16 8.47
N SER A 20 -25.03 1.81 7.32
CA SER A 20 -25.15 1.18 6.00
C SER A 20 -23.85 1.04 5.22
N PHE A 21 -22.82 1.85 5.49
CA PHE A 21 -21.59 1.88 4.68
C PHE A 21 -20.40 1.35 5.49
N PRO A 22 -19.55 0.48 4.93
CA PRO A 22 -19.65 -0.18 3.61
C PRO A 22 -20.37 -1.55 3.68
N ALA A 23 -21.27 -1.73 4.64
CA ALA A 23 -21.86 -3.03 4.96
C ALA A 23 -22.95 -3.48 3.95
N GLU A 24 -23.68 -2.53 3.37
CA GLU A 24 -24.71 -2.80 2.37
C GLU A 24 -24.11 -2.91 0.96
N GLU A 25 -24.64 -3.84 0.16
CA GLU A 25 -24.30 -3.97 -1.26
C GLU A 25 -24.63 -2.65 -1.98
N ASP A 26 -23.70 -2.19 -2.83
CA ASP A 26 -23.78 -0.91 -3.54
C ASP A 26 -23.87 0.35 -2.65
N SER A 27 -23.54 0.25 -1.35
CA SER A 27 -23.45 1.43 -0.48
C SER A 27 -22.29 2.35 -0.88
N GLU A 28 -22.57 3.65 -0.90
CA GLU A 28 -21.59 4.70 -1.14
C GLU A 28 -21.19 5.39 0.18
N PRO A 29 -19.97 5.94 0.29
CA PRO A 29 -19.60 6.76 1.43
C PRO A 29 -20.55 7.96 1.58
N PRO A 30 -20.87 8.40 2.82
CA PRO A 30 -21.73 9.57 3.05
C PRO A 30 -20.97 10.88 2.75
N ALA A 31 -20.74 11.15 1.46
CA ALA A 31 -19.85 12.21 0.98
C ALA A 31 -20.23 13.60 1.54
N ASP A 32 -21.51 13.98 1.45
CA ASP A 32 -22.01 15.27 1.93
C ASP A 32 -21.75 15.49 3.43
N GLU A 33 -21.84 14.43 4.24
CA GLU A 33 -21.54 14.51 5.66
C GLU A 33 -20.03 14.61 5.88
N LEU A 34 -19.23 13.80 5.18
CA LEU A 34 -17.76 13.76 5.27
C LEU A 34 -17.10 15.08 4.89
N GLU A 35 -17.66 15.82 3.94
CA GLU A 35 -17.16 17.15 3.56
C GLU A 35 -17.09 18.12 4.74
N ASN A 36 -18.02 18.03 5.71
CA ASN A 36 -18.03 18.84 6.92
C ASN A 36 -16.88 18.52 7.89
N HIS A 37 -16.18 17.40 7.66
CA HIS A 37 -15.06 16.93 8.47
C HIS A 37 -13.71 17.12 7.77
N LEU A 38 -13.68 17.82 6.63
CA LEU A 38 -12.44 18.12 5.93
C LEU A 38 -11.69 19.27 6.59
N ARG A 39 -10.37 19.11 6.63
CA ARG A 39 -9.42 20.19 6.87
C ARG A 39 -8.43 20.23 5.72
N THR A 40 -7.63 21.29 5.67
CA THR A 40 -6.55 21.45 4.70
C THR A 40 -5.20 21.54 5.40
N LEU A 41 -4.17 21.04 4.74
CA LEU A 41 -2.77 21.23 5.08
C LEU A 41 -2.08 21.92 3.92
N GLU A 42 -1.36 22.98 4.24
CA GLU A 42 -0.57 23.71 3.26
C GLU A 42 0.87 23.21 3.29
N VAL A 43 1.38 22.73 2.15
CA VAL A 43 2.68 22.06 2.07
C VAL A 43 3.48 22.60 0.88
N ASP A 44 4.69 23.09 1.11
CA ASP A 44 5.50 23.69 0.05
C ASP A 44 6.11 22.69 -0.95
N GLU A 45 6.54 21.53 -0.47
CA GLU A 45 7.24 20.49 -1.23
C GLU A 45 6.29 19.36 -1.66
N ALA A 46 5.03 19.69 -1.96
CA ALA A 46 4.03 18.70 -2.34
C ALA A 46 3.39 19.07 -3.67
N THR A 47 3.09 18.07 -4.49
CA THR A 47 2.27 18.19 -5.69
C THR A 47 1.37 16.96 -5.79
N ILE A 48 0.11 17.17 -6.15
CA ILE A 48 -0.81 16.09 -6.49
C ILE A 48 -1.36 16.35 -7.89
N ASP A 49 -0.94 15.53 -8.86
CA ASP A 49 -1.46 15.54 -10.22
C ASP A 49 -2.73 14.69 -10.27
N TYR A 50 -3.85 15.35 -10.01
CA TYR A 50 -5.15 14.73 -9.96
C TYR A 50 -5.65 14.25 -11.33
N ASP A 51 -5.43 15.05 -12.38
CA ASP A 51 -5.89 14.72 -13.73
C ASP A 51 -5.23 13.42 -14.22
N ARG A 52 -3.90 13.31 -14.04
CA ARG A 52 -3.17 12.09 -14.40
C ARG A 52 -3.57 10.88 -13.55
N LEU A 53 -3.89 11.10 -12.27
CA LEU A 53 -4.33 10.04 -11.38
C LEU A 53 -5.74 9.53 -11.75
N ASP A 54 -6.65 10.45 -12.07
CA ASP A 54 -8.00 10.15 -12.56
C ASP A 54 -7.91 9.30 -13.85
N GLU A 55 -7.14 9.75 -14.84
CA GLU A 55 -6.91 9.01 -16.10
C GLU A 55 -6.33 7.60 -15.86
N ALA A 56 -5.34 7.48 -14.97
CA ALA A 56 -4.69 6.21 -14.69
C ALA A 56 -5.62 5.20 -14.00
N ILE A 57 -6.45 5.66 -13.07
CA ILE A 57 -7.44 4.84 -12.38
C ILE A 57 -8.52 4.38 -13.36
N GLU A 58 -9.07 5.29 -14.17
CA GLU A 58 -10.08 4.96 -15.19
C GLU A 58 -9.55 3.94 -16.20
N ALA A 59 -8.35 4.18 -16.74
CA ALA A 59 -7.70 3.27 -17.67
C ALA A 59 -7.48 1.88 -17.03
N SER A 60 -7.09 1.84 -15.76
CA SER A 60 -6.88 0.59 -15.03
C SER A 60 -8.17 -0.18 -14.81
N MET A 61 -9.25 0.50 -14.39
CA MET A 61 -10.57 -0.11 -14.23
C MET A 61 -11.15 -0.64 -15.55
N THR A 62 -10.76 -0.05 -16.68
CA THR A 62 -11.15 -0.50 -18.02
C THR A 62 -10.34 -1.71 -18.50
N VAL A 63 -9.02 -1.72 -18.26
CA VAL A 63 -8.10 -2.74 -18.79
C VAL A 63 -8.12 -4.04 -17.98
N PHE A 64 -8.28 -3.96 -16.66
CA PHE A 64 -8.14 -5.12 -15.78
C PHE A 64 -9.50 -5.70 -15.36
N ASP A 65 -9.69 -7.00 -15.58
CA ASP A 65 -10.86 -7.73 -15.08
C ASP A 65 -10.75 -7.97 -13.57
N LEU A 66 -11.39 -7.09 -12.77
CA LEU A 66 -11.34 -7.13 -11.31
C LEU A 66 -12.01 -8.37 -10.70
N GLY A 67 -12.82 -9.12 -11.46
CA GLY A 67 -13.31 -10.43 -11.04
C GLY A 67 -12.20 -11.46 -10.87
N ARG A 68 -11.04 -11.27 -11.54
CA ARG A 68 -9.90 -12.19 -11.48
C ARG A 68 -8.82 -11.69 -10.54
N ARG A 69 -8.53 -12.47 -9.49
CA ARG A 69 -7.47 -12.16 -8.51
C ARG A 69 -6.12 -11.77 -9.13
N ARG A 70 -5.69 -12.47 -10.19
CA ARG A 70 -4.41 -12.18 -10.86
C ARG A 70 -4.41 -10.81 -11.56
N GLN A 71 -5.54 -10.41 -12.13
CA GLN A 71 -5.70 -9.12 -12.79
C GLN A 71 -5.74 -7.99 -11.76
N ARG A 72 -6.40 -8.19 -10.61
CA ARG A 72 -6.33 -7.26 -9.47
C ARG A 72 -4.91 -6.98 -9.00
N THR A 73 -4.12 -8.04 -8.82
CA THR A 73 -2.69 -7.92 -8.44
C THR A 73 -1.83 -7.27 -9.53
N ALA A 74 -2.11 -7.56 -10.80
CA ALA A 74 -1.43 -6.90 -11.92
C ALA A 74 -1.78 -5.41 -12.00
N MET A 75 -3.04 -5.05 -11.75
CA MET A 75 -3.47 -3.66 -11.69
C MET A 75 -2.72 -2.90 -10.59
N ASP A 76 -2.68 -3.43 -9.36
CA ASP A 76 -1.93 -2.81 -8.25
C ASP A 76 -0.46 -2.59 -8.62
N SER A 77 0.16 -3.55 -9.33
CA SER A 77 1.55 -3.46 -9.81
C SER A 77 1.76 -2.35 -10.85
N ASN A 78 0.76 -2.05 -11.68
CA ASN A 78 0.83 -0.97 -12.68
C ASN A 78 0.48 0.40 -12.07
N LEU A 79 -0.50 0.45 -11.16
CA LEU A 79 -0.94 1.68 -10.53
C LEU A 79 0.04 2.20 -9.48
N ALA A 80 0.72 1.33 -8.72
CA ALA A 80 1.57 1.78 -7.62
C ALA A 80 2.66 2.81 -8.03
N PRO A 81 3.43 2.60 -9.11
CA PRO A 81 4.36 3.61 -9.61
C PRO A 81 3.66 4.92 -10.00
N ILE A 82 2.50 4.85 -10.65
CA ILE A 82 1.75 6.03 -11.11
C ILE A 82 1.24 6.82 -9.92
N VAL A 83 0.65 6.15 -8.92
CA VAL A 83 0.20 6.76 -7.66
C VAL A 83 1.34 7.49 -6.96
N HIS A 84 2.52 6.86 -6.86
CA HIS A 84 3.69 7.49 -6.24
C HIS A 84 4.21 8.69 -7.04
N GLN A 85 4.18 8.63 -8.38
CA GLN A 85 4.58 9.74 -9.24
C GLN A 85 3.57 10.90 -9.25
N CYS A 86 2.27 10.62 -9.19
CA CYS A 86 1.23 11.64 -9.23
C CYS A 86 1.05 12.31 -7.86
N ILE A 87 1.31 11.59 -6.78
CA ILE A 87 1.24 12.09 -5.41
C ILE A 87 2.68 12.30 -4.91
N ASP A 88 3.34 13.34 -5.42
CA ASP A 88 4.68 13.72 -5.00
C ASP A 88 4.60 14.53 -3.69
N VAL A 89 4.62 13.82 -2.57
CA VAL A 89 4.53 14.41 -1.24
C VAL A 89 5.64 13.89 -0.32
N PRO A 90 6.12 14.69 0.64
CA PRO A 90 7.12 14.22 1.58
C PRO A 90 6.58 13.07 2.45
N PRO A 91 7.42 12.11 2.89
CA PRO A 91 6.98 10.98 3.72
C PRO A 91 6.23 11.37 5.00
N ARG A 92 6.52 12.55 5.57
CA ARG A 92 5.81 13.13 6.72
C ARG A 92 4.34 13.45 6.42
N VAL A 93 4.03 13.81 5.18
CA VAL A 93 2.67 14.10 4.70
C VAL A 93 1.96 12.80 4.34
N ALA A 94 2.63 11.90 3.61
CA ALA A 94 2.14 10.56 3.31
C ALA A 94 1.88 9.71 4.57
N ALA A 95 2.42 10.08 5.73
CA ALA A 95 2.15 9.45 7.01
C ALA A 95 0.82 9.90 7.65
N VAL A 96 0.16 10.94 7.13
CA VAL A 96 -1.11 11.47 7.66
C VAL A 96 -2.28 10.63 7.14
N PRO A 97 -2.98 9.84 7.97
CA PRO A 97 -4.03 8.92 7.51
C PRO A 97 -5.18 9.62 6.80
N GLY A 98 -5.58 10.80 7.30
CA GLY A 98 -6.70 11.57 6.76
C GLY A 98 -6.55 11.96 5.29
N MET A 99 -5.33 12.05 4.77
CA MET A 99 -5.08 12.36 3.36
C MET A 99 -5.55 11.18 2.51
N TRP A 100 -5.20 9.97 2.92
CA TRP A 100 -5.61 8.75 2.26
C TRP A 100 -7.11 8.52 2.39
N HIS A 101 -7.68 8.81 3.56
CA HIS A 101 -9.13 8.74 3.79
C HIS A 101 -9.88 9.66 2.83
N TYR A 102 -9.43 10.90 2.66
CA TYR A 102 -10.01 11.83 1.68
C TYR A 102 -9.96 11.23 0.28
N LEU A 103 -8.80 10.74 -0.17
CA LEU A 103 -8.67 10.17 -1.51
C LEU A 103 -9.55 8.94 -1.71
N THR A 104 -9.65 8.05 -0.73
CA THR A 104 -10.42 6.81 -0.88
C THR A 104 -11.91 6.99 -0.66
N LEU A 105 -12.36 7.87 0.25
CA LEU A 105 -13.79 8.02 0.58
C LEU A 105 -14.49 9.08 -0.27
N LEU A 106 -13.79 10.14 -0.67
CA LEU A 106 -14.41 11.28 -1.35
C LEU A 106 -14.02 11.37 -2.82
N ARG A 107 -12.79 10.98 -3.19
CA ARG A 107 -12.32 11.11 -4.58
C ARG A 107 -12.44 9.83 -5.41
N TYR A 108 -12.05 8.69 -4.85
CA TYR A 108 -11.97 7.42 -5.56
C TYR A 108 -12.74 6.26 -4.91
N PRO A 109 -13.98 6.47 -4.41
CA PRO A 109 -14.70 5.40 -3.72
C PRO A 109 -15.03 4.21 -4.62
N ASP A 110 -15.46 4.47 -5.85
CA ASP A 110 -15.81 3.43 -6.83
C ASP A 110 -14.62 2.53 -7.16
N PHE A 111 -13.42 3.10 -7.22
CA PHE A 111 -12.20 2.35 -7.43
C PHE A 111 -11.94 1.37 -6.27
N ILE A 112 -12.10 1.82 -5.03
CA ILE A 112 -11.90 0.97 -3.85
C ILE A 112 -12.94 -0.15 -3.82
N THR A 113 -14.22 0.20 -3.97
CA THR A 113 -15.32 -0.76 -3.98
C THR A 113 -15.14 -1.78 -5.11
N SER A 114 -14.87 -1.34 -6.33
CA SER A 114 -14.69 -2.24 -7.48
C SER A 114 -13.51 -3.21 -7.29
N ARG A 115 -12.40 -2.72 -6.73
CA ARG A 115 -11.18 -3.52 -6.51
C ARG A 115 -11.34 -4.52 -5.36
N TRP A 116 -12.15 -4.21 -4.35
CA TRP A 116 -12.24 -4.98 -3.11
C TRP A 116 -13.63 -5.58 -2.82
N SER A 117 -14.57 -5.51 -3.76
CA SER A 117 -15.94 -6.08 -3.64
C SER A 117 -16.00 -7.59 -3.35
N GLN A 118 -14.89 -8.29 -3.55
CA GLN A 118 -14.77 -9.74 -3.32
C GLN A 118 -13.99 -10.08 -2.04
N ASP A 119 -13.66 -9.08 -1.22
CA ASP A 119 -12.88 -9.22 0.01
C ASP A 119 -13.74 -8.80 1.22
N ASP A 120 -13.59 -9.50 2.36
CA ASP A 120 -14.50 -9.38 3.51
C ASP A 120 -14.35 -8.09 4.35
N ASP A 121 -13.35 -7.25 4.05
CA ASP A 121 -13.02 -6.07 4.87
C ASP A 121 -12.82 -4.82 4.01
N LEU A 122 -13.92 -4.38 3.38
CA LEU A 122 -13.95 -3.20 2.53
C LEU A 122 -13.69 -1.92 3.35
N GLN A 123 -14.20 -1.84 4.58
CA GLN A 123 -14.00 -0.69 5.47
C GLN A 123 -12.51 -0.44 5.76
N GLU A 124 -11.74 -1.50 6.01
CA GLU A 124 -10.29 -1.39 6.18
C GLU A 124 -9.62 -0.82 4.93
N LYS A 125 -10.13 -1.06 3.71
CA LYS A 125 -9.51 -0.53 2.48
C LYS A 125 -9.74 0.96 2.29
N PHE A 126 -10.81 1.49 2.88
CA PHE A 126 -11.09 2.92 2.97
C PHE A 126 -10.35 3.60 4.13
N LEU A 127 -10.41 3.06 5.34
CA LEU A 127 -9.90 3.74 6.53
C LEU A 127 -8.50 3.30 6.96
N GLY A 128 -8.04 2.16 6.48
CA GLY A 128 -6.97 1.42 7.12
C GLY A 128 -7.33 1.01 8.56
N THR A 129 -6.33 0.49 9.29
CA THR A 129 -6.42 0.23 10.72
C THR A 129 -5.53 1.18 11.50
N GLN A 130 -5.86 1.47 12.76
CA GLN A 130 -5.04 2.34 13.63
C GLN A 130 -3.58 1.88 13.76
N LYS A 131 -3.32 0.58 13.58
CA LYS A 131 -1.99 -0.01 13.68
C LYS A 131 -1.30 -0.17 12.33
N ASP A 132 -1.99 0.07 11.22
CA ASP A 132 -1.49 -0.25 9.89
C ASP A 132 -1.98 0.71 8.80
N LEU A 133 -1.23 1.78 8.58
CA LEU A 133 -1.49 2.76 7.51
C LEU A 133 -1.59 2.12 6.11
N TYR A 134 -0.94 0.97 5.92
CA TYR A 134 -0.83 0.29 4.62
C TYR A 134 -2.02 -0.62 4.28
N SER A 135 -3.03 -0.62 5.15
CA SER A 135 -4.27 -1.34 4.91
C SER A 135 -5.27 -0.50 4.10
N ASN A 136 -5.20 0.84 4.18
CA ASN A 136 -5.83 1.72 3.19
C ASN A 136 -5.19 1.47 1.80
N HIS A 137 -6.02 1.33 0.77
CA HIS A 137 -5.54 0.87 -0.53
C HIS A 137 -4.60 1.86 -1.24
N LEU A 138 -4.91 3.15 -1.29
CA LEU A 138 -4.05 4.14 -1.96
C LEU A 138 -2.77 4.38 -1.17
N ALA A 139 -2.84 4.40 0.16
CA ALA A 139 -1.66 4.47 1.02
C ALA A 139 -0.73 3.28 0.76
N ARG A 140 -1.28 2.07 0.63
CA ARG A 140 -0.54 0.85 0.31
C ARG A 140 0.21 0.96 -1.01
N LEU A 141 -0.46 1.42 -2.07
CA LEU A 141 0.14 1.61 -3.40
C LEU A 141 1.30 2.61 -3.32
N TRP A 142 1.06 3.78 -2.72
CA TRP A 142 2.06 4.83 -2.59
C TRP A 142 3.27 4.37 -1.79
N TRP A 143 3.07 3.80 -0.59
CA TRP A 143 4.16 3.37 0.27
C TRP A 143 4.91 2.14 -0.28
N GLY A 144 4.20 1.23 -0.93
CA GLY A 144 4.83 0.10 -1.61
C GLY A 144 5.80 0.58 -2.70
N ALA A 145 5.39 1.55 -3.51
CA ALA A 145 6.23 2.18 -4.51
C ALA A 145 7.37 3.00 -3.88
N HIS A 146 7.07 3.89 -2.92
CA HIS A 146 8.06 4.71 -2.24
C HIS A 146 9.20 3.89 -1.61
N LEU A 147 8.85 2.80 -0.93
CA LEU A 147 9.83 1.97 -0.23
C LEU A 147 10.71 1.14 -1.17
N THR A 148 10.25 0.90 -2.39
CA THR A 148 10.93 0.01 -3.37
C THR A 148 11.41 0.71 -4.62
N TYR A 149 11.11 2.00 -4.78
CA TYR A 149 11.66 2.83 -5.84
C TYR A 149 13.17 2.91 -5.71
N ASP A 150 13.87 2.65 -6.80
CA ASP A 150 15.32 2.79 -6.89
C ASP A 150 15.65 4.20 -7.35
N GLU A 151 16.17 5.02 -6.43
CA GLU A 151 16.55 6.41 -6.72
C GLU A 151 17.81 6.51 -7.58
N GLU A 152 18.71 5.54 -7.51
CA GLU A 152 19.97 5.57 -8.26
C GLU A 152 19.74 5.19 -9.72
N ALA A 153 18.86 4.22 -9.96
CA ALA A 153 18.54 3.70 -11.29
C ALA A 153 17.26 4.30 -11.90
N ASP A 154 16.52 5.12 -11.17
CA ASP A 154 15.26 5.77 -11.58
C ASP A 154 14.23 4.77 -12.14
N HIS A 155 13.91 3.72 -11.36
CA HIS A 155 12.95 2.72 -11.80
C HIS A 155 12.17 2.03 -10.67
N TYR A 156 11.03 1.42 -11.05
CA TYR A 156 10.08 0.75 -10.15
C TYR A 156 10.12 -0.79 -10.24
N LEU A 157 11.25 -1.39 -10.67
CA LEU A 157 11.33 -2.85 -10.83
C LEU A 157 10.97 -3.62 -9.55
N ALA A 158 11.50 -3.20 -8.40
CA ALA A 158 11.19 -3.83 -7.12
C ALA A 158 9.73 -3.58 -6.71
N THR A 159 9.14 -2.43 -7.06
CA THR A 159 7.69 -2.17 -6.88
C THR A 159 6.85 -3.15 -7.66
N HIS A 160 7.16 -3.37 -8.94
CA HIS A 160 6.41 -4.31 -9.77
C HIS A 160 6.49 -5.74 -9.20
N ARG A 161 7.68 -6.16 -8.75
CA ARG A 161 7.91 -7.45 -8.09
C ARG A 161 7.15 -7.58 -6.78
N LEU A 162 7.15 -6.54 -5.95
CA LEU A 162 6.42 -6.48 -4.69
C LEU A 162 4.93 -6.73 -4.92
N PHE A 163 4.33 -5.95 -5.83
CA PHE A 163 2.91 -6.03 -6.12
C PHE A 163 2.49 -7.23 -6.97
N ASN A 164 3.42 -7.99 -7.56
CA ASN A 164 3.09 -9.24 -8.27
C ASN A 164 2.53 -10.33 -7.34
N LYS A 165 2.75 -10.21 -6.03
CA LYS A 165 2.26 -11.16 -5.02
C LYS A 165 1.68 -10.42 -3.82
N GLN A 166 0.36 -10.50 -3.64
CA GLN A 166 -0.33 -9.97 -2.46
C GLN A 166 0.36 -10.36 -1.13
N ARG A 167 0.92 -11.58 -1.06
CA ARG A 167 1.61 -12.08 0.13
C ARG A 167 2.90 -11.30 0.44
N LEU A 168 3.67 -10.91 -0.58
CA LEU A 168 4.87 -10.08 -0.37
C LEU A 168 4.48 -8.70 0.12
N VAL A 169 3.49 -8.09 -0.52
CA VAL A 169 3.01 -6.76 -0.11
C VAL A 169 2.57 -6.77 1.35
N ASN A 170 1.74 -7.73 1.76
CA ASN A 170 1.34 -7.87 3.18
C ASN A 170 2.54 -8.07 4.11
N TYR A 171 3.56 -8.84 3.71
CA TYR A 171 4.73 -9.02 4.58
C TYR A 171 5.60 -7.78 4.69
N VAL A 172 5.88 -7.09 3.58
CA VAL A 172 6.73 -5.90 3.57
C VAL A 172 6.02 -4.73 4.26
N LEU A 173 4.71 -4.60 4.05
CA LEU A 173 3.94 -3.50 4.58
C LEU A 173 3.32 -3.80 5.96
N ASP A 174 2.95 -5.03 6.32
CA ASP A 174 2.24 -5.28 7.59
C ASP A 174 3.20 -5.72 8.74
N SER A 175 4.48 -5.98 8.47
CA SER A 175 5.43 -6.56 9.45
C SER A 175 6.11 -5.57 10.40
N SER A 176 6.83 -6.08 11.41
CA SER A 176 7.53 -5.26 12.41
C SER A 176 8.77 -4.51 11.88
N PHE A 177 9.25 -4.81 10.66
CA PHE A 177 10.35 -4.09 10.00
C PHE A 177 9.88 -3.10 8.93
N ARG A 178 8.59 -2.77 8.97
CA ARG A 178 7.97 -1.67 8.23
C ARG A 178 8.92 -0.48 8.10
N ARG A 179 9.05 0.04 6.87
CA ARG A 179 9.74 1.30 6.52
C ARG A 179 11.27 1.24 6.36
N TYR A 180 11.91 0.08 6.49
CA TYR A 180 13.32 -0.03 6.10
C TYR A 180 13.46 -0.35 4.61
N ARG A 181 13.75 0.67 3.78
CA ARG A 181 13.87 0.54 2.32
C ARG A 181 14.79 -0.59 1.86
N PRO A 182 16.01 -0.77 2.43
CA PRO A 182 16.87 -1.87 2.01
C PRO A 182 16.24 -3.26 2.21
N ALA A 183 15.44 -3.44 3.28
CA ALA A 183 14.70 -4.69 3.47
C ALA A 183 13.55 -4.83 2.46
N ALA A 184 12.76 -3.77 2.24
CA ALA A 184 11.66 -3.80 1.28
C ALA A 184 12.14 -4.20 -0.13
N ILE A 185 13.24 -3.60 -0.59
CA ILE A 185 13.87 -3.91 -1.87
C ILE A 185 14.39 -5.35 -1.87
N ALA A 186 15.15 -5.78 -0.86
CA ALA A 186 15.69 -7.14 -0.82
C ALA A 186 14.58 -8.22 -0.82
N PHE A 187 13.49 -8.01 -0.07
CA PHE A 187 12.34 -8.92 -0.10
C PHE A 187 11.68 -8.97 -1.48
N ALA A 188 11.50 -7.81 -2.12
CA ALA A 188 10.90 -7.74 -3.44
C ALA A 188 11.80 -8.36 -4.52
N GLU A 189 13.12 -8.24 -4.41
CA GLU A 189 14.06 -8.81 -5.38
C GLU A 189 14.30 -10.31 -5.21
N GLU A 190 14.29 -10.82 -3.98
CA GLU A 190 14.64 -12.22 -3.70
C GLU A 190 13.46 -13.18 -3.71
N LEU A 191 12.25 -12.69 -3.42
CA LEU A 191 11.09 -13.56 -3.15
C LEU A 191 9.95 -13.38 -4.16
N TRP A 192 10.16 -12.63 -5.26
CA TRP A 192 9.11 -12.33 -6.25
C TRP A 192 8.57 -13.57 -6.98
N ASP A 193 9.42 -14.58 -7.16
CA ASP A 193 9.13 -15.86 -7.82
C ASP A 193 8.71 -16.96 -6.82
N GLU A 194 8.78 -16.67 -5.52
CA GLU A 194 8.51 -17.65 -4.48
C GLU A 194 7.03 -17.98 -4.28
N SER A 195 6.79 -19.18 -3.73
CA SER A 195 5.45 -19.60 -3.34
C SER A 195 4.98 -18.85 -2.09
N GLY A 196 3.66 -18.61 -1.96
CA GLY A 196 3.11 -17.91 -0.79
C GLY A 196 3.43 -18.59 0.56
N LYS A 197 3.56 -19.93 0.55
CA LYS A 197 3.98 -20.72 1.72
C LYS A 197 5.45 -20.44 2.07
N ASN A 198 6.34 -20.42 1.07
CA ASN A 198 7.76 -20.14 1.27
C ASN A 198 7.98 -18.70 1.73
N ILE A 199 7.32 -17.72 1.10
CA ILE A 199 7.35 -16.31 1.51
C ILE A 199 7.01 -16.20 3.00
N THR A 200 5.94 -16.87 3.44
CA THR A 200 5.51 -16.88 4.85
C THR A 200 6.58 -17.47 5.77
N SER A 201 7.15 -18.62 5.41
CA SER A 201 8.18 -19.29 6.20
C SER A 201 9.49 -18.49 6.28
N ILE A 202 9.92 -17.93 5.16
CA ILE A 202 11.13 -17.11 5.04
C ILE A 202 10.98 -15.84 5.86
N ALA A 203 9.88 -15.10 5.68
CA ALA A 203 9.61 -13.86 6.40
C ALA A 203 9.54 -14.06 7.91
N LYS A 204 8.90 -15.14 8.39
CA LYS A 204 8.88 -15.48 9.82
C LYS A 204 10.27 -15.74 10.38
N ARG A 205 11.12 -16.48 9.66
CA ARG A 205 12.50 -16.75 10.08
C ARG A 205 13.36 -15.50 10.06
N PHE A 206 13.17 -14.64 9.06
CA PHE A 206 13.82 -13.34 9.01
C PHE A 206 13.43 -12.47 10.21
N ASN A 207 12.14 -12.38 10.53
CA ASN A 207 11.65 -11.68 11.73
C ASN A 207 12.29 -12.20 13.02
N ASN A 208 12.37 -13.52 13.18
CA ASN A 208 13.01 -14.10 14.35
C ASN A 208 14.49 -13.71 14.48
N SER A 209 15.19 -13.54 13.36
CA SER A 209 16.59 -13.09 13.37
C SER A 209 16.78 -11.64 13.85
N LEU A 210 15.73 -10.81 13.78
CA LEU A 210 15.79 -9.42 14.24
C LEU A 210 15.94 -9.31 15.77
N SER A 211 15.69 -10.40 16.51
CA SER A 211 15.93 -10.47 17.95
C SER A 211 17.42 -10.40 18.33
N THR A 212 18.33 -10.71 17.40
CA THR A 212 19.77 -10.74 17.66
C THR A 212 20.55 -9.69 16.88
N THR A 213 20.00 -9.18 15.78
CA THR A 213 20.67 -8.20 14.91
C THR A 213 19.72 -7.07 14.51
N GLN A 214 20.08 -5.82 14.80
CA GLN A 214 19.30 -4.66 14.39
C GLN A 214 19.27 -4.52 12.86
N LEU A 215 18.18 -3.98 12.33
CA LEU A 215 17.95 -3.91 10.89
C LEU A 215 18.70 -2.74 10.26
N GLU A 216 18.73 -1.62 10.98
CA GLU A 216 19.34 -0.36 10.60
C GLU A 216 20.86 -0.45 10.47
N ALA A 217 21.47 -1.47 11.09
CA ALA A 217 22.89 -1.78 11.00
C ALA A 217 23.26 -2.63 9.77
N ARG A 218 22.29 -3.02 8.93
CA ARG A 218 22.51 -3.94 7.80
C ARG A 218 22.28 -3.28 6.46
N SER A 219 23.20 -3.48 5.51
CA SER A 219 23.01 -3.06 4.13
C SER A 219 21.97 -3.95 3.40
N LYS A 220 21.50 -3.47 2.24
CA LYS A 220 20.65 -4.24 1.32
C LYS A 220 21.26 -5.61 1.00
N ASP A 221 22.56 -5.65 0.69
CA ASP A 221 23.25 -6.88 0.31
C ASP A 221 23.39 -7.88 1.47
N GLN A 222 23.59 -7.39 2.70
CA GLN A 222 23.61 -8.24 3.89
C GLN A 222 22.23 -8.86 4.16
N ILE A 223 21.15 -8.10 3.96
CA ILE A 223 19.78 -8.61 4.06
C ILE A 223 19.52 -9.64 2.95
N ARG A 224 19.96 -9.36 1.72
CA ARG A 224 19.83 -10.28 0.58
C ARG A 224 20.51 -11.61 0.84
N ASP A 225 21.78 -11.60 1.26
CA ASP A 225 22.54 -12.81 1.60
C ASP A 225 21.84 -13.62 2.70
N GLN A 226 21.30 -12.93 3.72
CA GLN A 226 20.55 -13.58 4.78
C GLN A 226 19.24 -14.22 4.26
N LEU A 227 18.49 -13.52 3.42
CA LEU A 227 17.27 -14.06 2.81
C LEU A 227 17.60 -15.31 1.97
N GLY A 228 18.68 -15.29 1.19
CA GLY A 228 19.15 -16.45 0.44
C GLY A 228 19.47 -17.65 1.33
N LYS A 229 20.17 -17.45 2.45
CA LYS A 229 20.44 -18.51 3.44
C LYS A 229 19.16 -19.10 4.03
N ILE A 230 18.20 -18.25 4.37
CA ILE A 230 16.91 -18.68 4.92
C ILE A 230 16.08 -19.42 3.87
N ARG A 231 16.08 -18.94 2.61
CA ARG A 231 15.40 -19.57 1.47
C ARG A 231 15.92 -20.99 1.26
N ASN A 232 17.23 -21.16 1.12
CA ASN A 232 17.86 -22.48 0.94
C ASN A 232 17.49 -23.45 2.07
N TYR A 233 17.47 -22.96 3.32
CA TYR A 233 17.05 -23.78 4.46
C TYR A 233 15.57 -24.20 4.36
N VAL A 234 14.67 -23.27 4.03
CA VAL A 234 13.22 -23.54 3.89
C VAL A 234 12.96 -24.52 2.75
N GLU A 235 13.67 -24.40 1.63
CA GLU A 235 13.57 -25.33 0.50
C GLU A 235 14.07 -26.74 0.87
N SER A 236 15.17 -26.85 1.63
CA SER A 236 15.72 -28.14 2.07
C SER A 236 14.87 -28.90 3.12
N THR A 237 13.89 -28.21 3.73
CA THR A 237 13.03 -28.77 4.79
C THR A 237 11.57 -28.94 4.38
N ASN A 238 11.23 -28.62 3.13
CA ASN A 238 9.93 -28.93 2.52
C ASN A 238 10.00 -30.23 1.73
#